data_AF-A0A1H8S509-F1
#
_entry.id   AF-A0A1H8S509-F1
#
_cell.length_a   1.000
_cell.length_b   1.000
_cell.length_c   1.000
_cell.angle_alpha   90.00
_cell.angle_beta   90.00
_cell.angle_gamma   90.00
#
_symmetry.space_group_name_H-M   'P 1'
#
loop_
_entity.id
_entity.type
_entity.pdbx_description
1 polymer ?
#
loop_
_entity_poly.entity_id
_entity_poly.type
_entity_poly.pdbx_seq_one_letter_code
_entity_poly.pdbx_strand_id
1 'polypeptide(L)'
;MSRLATGLAERLPGTWTSSDLDWSDQAERRRVTDFLWDHAAMDHMVFTYYLTRGSLLAANDFTQLLIIDRPTRPGQFFVGALHPLGIDITGRDDVPLTPHGIAVTSHPAKAAHQVRSRLLPAYYTAFSALMGPHPALHHLTPATLFTGVPMPPATPTAAGARR
;
A
#
# COMPACT_ATOMS: atom_id res chain seq x y z
N MET A 1 -7.28 -9.24 11.22
CA MET A 1 -5.91 -8.69 11.16
C MET A 1 -4.91 -9.81 11.02
N SER A 2 -4.08 -9.77 9.97
CA SER A 2 -3.01 -10.77 9.76
C SER A 2 -1.93 -10.66 10.84
N ARG A 3 -1.62 -11.79 11.51
CA ARG A 3 -0.55 -11.86 12.52
C ARG A 3 0.81 -11.46 11.96
N LEU A 4 1.05 -11.70 10.67
CA LEU A 4 2.26 -11.27 10.00
C LEU A 4 2.30 -9.74 9.86
N ALA A 5 1.20 -9.12 9.44
CA ALA A 5 1.13 -7.67 9.26
C ALA A 5 1.37 -6.93 10.58
N THR A 6 0.70 -7.33 11.66
CA THR A 6 0.95 -6.76 13.00
C THR A 6 2.39 -7.00 13.44
N GLY A 7 2.90 -8.22 13.25
CA GLY A 7 4.28 -8.54 13.63
C GLY A 7 5.35 -7.80 12.83
N LEU A 8 5.05 -7.41 11.58
CA LEU A 8 5.89 -6.54 10.75
C LEU A 8 5.81 -5.10 11.25
N ALA A 9 4.60 -4.57 11.50
CA ALA A 9 4.40 -3.21 11.97
C ALA A 9 5.19 -2.91 13.26
N GLU A 10 5.27 -3.87 14.18
CA GLU A 10 6.04 -3.76 15.43
C GLU A 10 7.57 -3.79 15.26
N ARG A 11 8.08 -4.30 14.13
CA ARG A 11 9.51 -4.64 13.95
C ARG A 11 10.20 -3.83 12.86
N LEU A 12 9.42 -3.21 11.97
CA LEU A 12 9.95 -2.30 10.98
C LEU A 12 10.37 -0.98 11.64
N PRO A 13 11.42 -0.32 11.11
CA PRO A 13 11.88 0.95 11.66
C PRO A 13 10.82 2.04 11.46
N GLY A 14 10.62 2.87 12.48
CA GLY A 14 9.60 3.92 12.48
C GLY A 14 8.26 3.43 13.03
N THR A 15 7.20 4.22 12.79
CA THR A 15 5.84 3.91 13.23
C THR A 15 5.05 3.38 12.05
N TRP A 16 4.65 2.12 12.14
CA TRP A 16 3.85 1.43 11.13
C TRP A 16 2.49 1.04 11.69
N THR A 17 1.46 1.21 10.88
CA THR A 17 0.09 0.81 11.18
C THR A 17 -0.33 -0.25 10.18
N SER A 18 -0.98 -1.31 10.67
CA SER A 18 -1.51 -2.39 9.83
C SER A 18 -3.02 -2.31 9.72
N SER A 19 -3.55 -2.44 8.51
CA SER A 19 -4.98 -2.57 8.22
C SER A 19 -5.25 -3.82 7.40
N ASP A 20 -6.38 -4.49 7.63
CA ASP A 20 -6.83 -5.54 6.71
C ASP A 20 -7.41 -4.93 5.46
N LEU A 21 -7.23 -5.62 4.33
CA LEU A 21 -7.90 -5.32 3.09
C LEU A 21 -8.87 -6.46 2.77
N ASP A 22 -10.10 -6.11 2.41
CA ASP A 22 -11.04 -7.07 1.87
C ASP A 22 -10.74 -7.28 0.38
N TRP A 23 -9.93 -8.29 0.10
CA TRP A 23 -9.55 -8.61 -1.28
C TRP A 23 -10.72 -9.14 -2.12
N SER A 24 -11.86 -9.46 -1.50
CA SER A 24 -13.08 -9.85 -2.21
C SER A 24 -13.84 -8.63 -2.77
N ASP A 25 -13.61 -7.44 -2.22
CA ASP A 25 -14.12 -6.19 -2.79
C ASP A 25 -13.27 -5.81 -4.02
N GLN A 26 -13.90 -5.85 -5.20
CA GLN A 26 -13.27 -5.49 -6.45
C GLN A 26 -12.78 -4.04 -6.48
N ALA A 27 -13.50 -3.11 -5.85
CA ALA A 27 -13.13 -1.70 -5.82
C ALA A 27 -11.92 -1.47 -4.92
N GLU A 28 -11.87 -2.11 -3.75
CA GLU A 28 -10.72 -2.04 -2.85
C GLU A 28 -9.48 -2.66 -3.49
N ARG A 29 -9.63 -3.87 -4.06
CA ARG A 29 -8.55 -4.54 -4.80
C ARG A 29 -8.00 -3.68 -5.92
N ARG A 30 -8.88 -3.10 -6.76
CA ARG A 30 -8.47 -2.25 -7.88
C ARG A 30 -7.69 -1.02 -7.40
N ARG A 31 -8.19 -0.33 -6.37
CA ARG A 31 -7.49 0.83 -5.81
C ARG A 31 -6.07 0.45 -5.39
N VAL A 32 -5.90 -0.66 -4.68
CA VAL A 32 -4.59 -1.08 -4.19
C VAL A 32 -3.66 -1.51 -5.33
N THR A 33 -4.16 -2.20 -6.36
CA THR A 33 -3.33 -2.57 -7.53
C THR A 33 -2.91 -1.39 -8.37
N ASP A 34 -3.77 -0.38 -8.51
CA ASP A 34 -3.47 0.82 -9.31
C ASP A 34 -2.33 1.64 -8.68
N PHE A 35 -2.13 1.54 -7.36
CA PHE A 35 -1.02 2.17 -6.64
C PHE A 35 0.20 1.27 -6.48
N LEU A 36 0.24 0.11 -7.13
CA LEU A 36 1.36 -0.78 -6.95
C LEU A 36 2.58 -0.33 -7.75
N TRP A 37 3.70 -0.15 -7.05
CA TRP A 37 4.92 0.33 -7.70
C TRP A 37 5.51 -0.73 -8.65
N ASP A 38 5.40 -2.01 -8.28
CA ASP A 38 5.87 -3.15 -9.08
C ASP A 38 4.76 -3.77 -9.95
N HIS A 39 4.52 -3.16 -11.11
CA HIS A 39 3.62 -3.72 -12.12
C HIS A 39 4.14 -5.02 -12.76
N ALA A 40 5.44 -5.35 -12.67
CA ALA A 40 5.99 -6.49 -13.39
C ALA A 40 5.77 -7.84 -12.67
N ALA A 41 5.99 -7.91 -11.35
CA ALA A 41 5.90 -9.18 -10.61
C ALA A 41 4.53 -9.44 -9.95
N MET A 42 3.79 -8.38 -9.61
CA MET A 42 2.52 -8.50 -8.89
C MET A 42 1.29 -8.41 -9.77
N ASP A 43 1.31 -7.71 -10.92
CA ASP A 43 0.14 -7.71 -11.81
C ASP A 43 -0.21 -9.15 -12.18
N HIS A 44 0.79 -9.96 -12.54
CA HIS A 44 0.52 -11.37 -12.83
C HIS A 44 -0.06 -12.11 -11.62
N MET A 45 0.47 -11.96 -10.40
CA MET A 45 -0.05 -12.70 -9.24
C MET A 45 -1.43 -12.22 -8.77
N VAL A 46 -1.69 -10.91 -8.84
CA VAL A 46 -2.95 -10.31 -8.38
C VAL A 46 -4.07 -10.55 -9.40
N PHE A 47 -3.78 -10.47 -10.70
CA PHE A 47 -4.79 -10.71 -11.74
C PHE A 47 -5.01 -12.21 -12.02
N THR A 48 -4.01 -13.06 -11.78
CA THR A 48 -4.11 -14.50 -12.08
C THR A 48 -4.74 -15.31 -10.95
N TYR A 49 -4.62 -14.88 -9.69
CA TYR A 49 -5.09 -15.66 -8.56
C TYR A 49 -6.21 -14.96 -7.77
N TYR A 50 -7.23 -15.74 -7.39
CA TYR A 50 -8.25 -15.34 -6.42
C TYR A 50 -7.65 -15.27 -5.01
N LEU A 51 -6.91 -14.19 -4.75
CA LEU A 51 -6.46 -13.85 -3.41
C LEU A 51 -7.71 -13.50 -2.58
N THR A 52 -7.80 -14.05 -1.37
CA THR A 52 -8.95 -13.85 -0.48
C THR A 52 -8.65 -12.89 0.66
N ARG A 53 -7.36 -12.64 0.94
CA ARG A 53 -6.92 -11.81 2.07
C ARG A 53 -5.68 -11.01 1.72
N GLY A 54 -5.69 -9.73 2.09
CA GLY A 54 -4.55 -8.84 2.03
C GLY A 54 -4.46 -8.01 3.31
N SER A 55 -3.29 -7.41 3.53
CA SER A 55 -3.10 -6.43 4.59
C SER A 55 -2.23 -5.29 4.08
N LEU A 56 -2.62 -4.08 4.43
CA LEU A 56 -1.87 -2.86 4.14
C LEU A 56 -1.02 -2.50 5.37
N LEU A 57 0.24 -2.17 5.15
CA LEU A 57 1.08 -1.49 6.12
C LEU A 57 1.32 -0.06 5.65
N ALA A 58 1.02 0.91 6.51
CA ALA A 58 1.28 2.30 6.24
C ALA A 58 2.22 2.85 7.33
N ALA A 59 3.29 3.50 6.90
CA ALA A 59 4.17 4.25 7.76
C ALA A 59 3.77 5.73 7.81
N ASN A 60 4.24 6.43 8.85
CA ASN A 60 4.11 7.88 9.00
C ASN A 60 4.76 8.67 7.85
N ASP A 61 5.83 8.14 7.25
CA ASP A 61 6.57 8.80 6.17
C ASP A 61 5.93 8.64 4.77
N PHE A 62 4.61 8.37 4.72
CA PHE A 62 3.85 8.09 3.51
C PHE A 62 4.23 6.79 2.77
N THR A 63 5.15 6.00 3.33
CA THR A 63 5.50 4.68 2.79
C THR A 63 4.36 3.69 3.01
N GLN A 64 4.00 2.96 1.96
CA GLN A 64 2.96 1.94 2.04
C GLN A 64 3.45 0.61 1.46
N LEU A 65 3.16 -0.48 2.16
CA LEU A 65 3.48 -1.85 1.75
C LEU A 65 2.21 -2.69 1.73
N LEU A 66 2.05 -3.49 0.69
CA LEU A 66 0.98 -4.47 0.56
C LEU A 66 1.52 -5.86 0.93
N ILE A 67 0.77 -6.58 1.75
CA ILE A 67 1.01 -7.99 2.09
C ILE A 67 -0.14 -8.82 1.56
N ILE A 68 0.16 -9.87 0.80
CA ILE A 68 -0.83 -10.85 0.31
C ILE A 68 -0.35 -12.27 0.58
N ASP A 69 -1.29 -13.18 0.82
CA ASP A 69 -1.02 -14.61 0.86
C ASP A 69 -0.58 -15.13 -0.51
N ARG A 70 0.33 -16.11 -0.54
CA ARG A 70 0.77 -16.71 -1.81
C ARG A 70 0.04 -18.04 -2.07
N PRO A 71 -0.88 -18.12 -3.06
CA PRO A 71 -1.73 -19.30 -3.24
C PRO A 71 -0.96 -20.55 -3.66
N THR A 72 0.14 -20.40 -4.42
CA THR A 72 0.98 -21.53 -4.85
C THR A 72 1.98 -22.00 -3.79
N ARG A 73 2.15 -21.28 -2.67
CA ARG A 73 3.07 -21.64 -1.58
C ARG A 73 2.48 -21.27 -0.22
N PRO A 74 1.64 -22.16 0.37
CA PRO A 74 1.05 -21.93 1.69
C PRO A 74 2.11 -21.62 2.74
N GLY A 75 1.86 -20.63 3.59
CA GLY A 75 2.82 -20.17 4.61
C GLY A 75 3.91 -19.24 4.11
N GLN A 76 3.87 -18.85 2.83
CA GLN A 76 4.62 -17.72 2.30
C GLN A 76 3.68 -16.57 1.95
N PHE A 77 4.20 -15.37 2.13
CA PHE A 77 3.52 -14.12 1.85
C PHE A 77 4.32 -13.37 0.81
N PHE A 78 3.64 -12.55 0.02
CA PHE A 78 4.30 -11.62 -0.87
C PHE A 78 4.14 -10.21 -0.31
N VAL A 79 5.23 -9.46 -0.27
CA VAL A 79 5.26 -8.06 0.19
C VAL A 79 5.66 -7.18 -0.97
N GLY A 80 4.73 -6.36 -1.43
CA GLY A 80 4.93 -5.36 -2.48
C GLY A 80 4.99 -3.95 -1.92
N ALA A 81 5.71 -3.07 -2.60
CA ALA A 81 5.69 -1.64 -2.32
C ALA A 81 4.58 -0.97 -3.12
N LEU A 82 3.79 -0.13 -2.46
CA LEU A 82 2.85 0.79 -3.11
C LEU A 82 3.52 2.14 -3.33
N HIS A 83 2.98 2.95 -4.23
CA HIS A 83 3.40 4.32 -4.41
C HIS A 83 3.32 5.08 -3.08
N PRO A 84 4.23 6.03 -2.84
CA PRO A 84 4.13 6.91 -1.69
C PRO A 84 2.82 7.66 -1.75
N LEU A 85 2.14 7.74 -0.61
CA LEU A 85 0.84 8.39 -0.55
C LEU A 85 0.96 9.87 -0.94
N GLY A 86 0.13 10.30 -1.90
CA GLY A 86 0.12 11.67 -2.42
C GLY A 86 1.06 11.95 -3.59
N ILE A 87 1.75 10.93 -4.11
CA ILE A 87 2.57 11.05 -5.33
C ILE A 87 1.96 10.18 -6.43
N ASP A 88 1.47 10.85 -7.48
CA ASP A 88 1.10 10.17 -8.71
C ASP A 88 2.35 9.99 -9.58
N ILE A 89 2.66 8.72 -9.87
CA ILE A 89 3.76 8.36 -10.77
C ILE A 89 3.25 7.61 -12.01
N THR A 90 1.93 7.61 -12.25
CA THR A 90 1.37 7.04 -13.48
C THR A 90 1.96 7.75 -14.71
N GLY A 91 2.49 6.96 -15.66
CA GLY A 91 3.15 7.49 -16.86
C GLY A 91 4.59 7.98 -16.67
N ARG A 92 5.19 7.75 -15.49
CA ARG A 92 6.62 8.04 -15.23
C ARG A 92 7.49 6.81 -15.49
N ASP A 93 7.64 6.48 -16.79
CA ASP A 93 8.53 5.40 -17.26
C ASP A 93 10.03 5.74 -17.06
N ASP A 94 10.31 6.99 -16.68
CA ASP A 94 11.64 7.54 -16.45
C ASP A 94 12.20 7.24 -15.04
N VAL A 95 11.48 6.48 -14.22
CA VAL A 95 11.91 6.06 -12.87
C VAL A 95 12.55 4.67 -12.95
N PRO A 96 13.89 4.57 -13.07
CA PRO A 96 14.58 3.31 -13.39
C PRO A 96 14.66 2.31 -12.22
N LEU A 97 14.19 2.66 -11.02
CA LEU A 97 14.26 1.80 -9.84
C LEU A 97 12.87 1.49 -9.31
N THR A 98 12.17 0.57 -9.93
CA THR A 98 10.95 0.00 -9.33
C THR A 98 11.35 -0.94 -8.19
N PRO A 99 10.91 -0.69 -6.94
CA PRO A 99 11.15 -1.62 -5.84
C PRO A 99 10.37 -2.91 -6.07
N HIS A 100 11.08 -3.98 -6.45
CA HIS A 100 10.46 -5.28 -6.66
C HIS A 100 9.90 -5.85 -5.37
N GLY A 101 8.69 -6.39 -5.47
CA GLY A 101 8.10 -7.11 -4.35
C GLY A 101 8.88 -8.38 -4.01
N ILE A 102 8.86 -8.75 -2.73
CA ILE A 102 9.61 -9.90 -2.22
C ILE A 102 8.69 -10.95 -1.62
N ALA A 103 9.02 -12.22 -1.82
CA ALA A 103 8.39 -13.31 -1.08
C ALA A 103 9.05 -13.44 0.30
N VAL A 104 8.24 -13.46 1.34
CA VAL A 104 8.65 -13.62 2.74
C VAL A 104 8.01 -14.83 3.38
N THR A 105 8.64 -15.34 4.43
CA THR A 105 8.08 -16.43 5.24
C THR A 105 7.00 -15.93 6.20
N SER A 106 6.14 -16.81 6.69
CA SER A 106 5.19 -16.52 7.78
C SER A 106 5.80 -16.07 9.12
N HIS A 107 7.13 -16.18 9.31
CA HIS A 107 7.81 -15.85 10.55
C HIS A 107 8.08 -14.34 10.64
N PRO A 108 7.42 -13.58 11.55
CA PRO A 108 7.45 -12.12 11.52
C PRO A 108 8.84 -11.50 11.66
N ALA A 109 9.71 -12.08 12.50
CA ALA A 109 11.07 -11.57 12.66
C ALA A 109 11.93 -11.74 11.40
N LYS A 110 11.83 -12.89 10.73
CA LYS A 110 12.55 -13.15 9.47
C LYS A 110 11.99 -12.29 8.33
N ALA A 111 10.66 -12.17 8.25
CA ALA A 111 10.00 -11.32 7.28
C ALA A 111 10.39 -9.84 7.47
N ALA A 112 10.38 -9.32 8.71
CA ALA A 112 10.78 -7.96 9.01
C ALA A 112 12.23 -7.68 8.59
N HIS A 113 13.14 -8.64 8.87
CA HIS A 113 14.52 -8.53 8.43
C HIS A 113 14.65 -8.49 6.90
N GLN A 114 13.92 -9.34 6.17
CA GLN A 114 13.92 -9.35 4.70
C GLN A 114 13.37 -8.05 4.11
N VAL A 115 12.26 -7.55 4.64
CA VAL A 115 11.66 -6.27 4.23
C VAL A 115 12.63 -5.12 4.49
N ARG A 116 13.23 -5.06 5.69
CA ARG A 116 14.18 -4.00 6.06
C ARG A 116 15.48 -4.03 5.27
N SER A 117 15.97 -5.21 4.90
CA SER A 117 17.27 -5.35 4.23
C SER A 117 17.18 -5.28 2.70
N ARG A 118 16.02 -5.56 2.11
CA ARG A 118 15.86 -5.64 0.65
C ARG A 118 14.84 -4.65 0.11
N LEU A 119 13.63 -4.64 0.68
CA LEU A 119 12.51 -3.86 0.13
C LEU A 119 12.61 -2.37 0.49
N LEU A 120 12.80 -2.04 1.77
CA LEU A 120 12.86 -0.64 2.22
C LEU A 120 14.03 0.16 1.62
N PRO A 121 15.27 -0.38 1.50
CA PRO A 121 16.35 0.37 0.88
C PRO A 121 16.08 0.67 -0.60
N ALA A 122 15.52 -0.30 -1.33
CA ALA A 122 15.12 -0.10 -2.72
C ALA A 122 14.00 0.94 -2.84
N TYR A 123 13.01 0.87 -1.95
CA TYR A 123 11.92 1.85 -1.85
C TYR A 123 12.44 3.26 -1.64
N TYR A 124 13.26 3.48 -0.61
CA TYR A 124 13.75 4.83 -0.29
C TYR A 124 14.68 5.36 -1.38
N THR A 125 15.42 4.49 -2.08
CA THR A 125 16.22 4.89 -3.23
C THR A 125 15.34 5.37 -4.38
N ALA A 126 14.28 4.62 -4.70
CA ALA A 126 13.31 4.99 -5.72
C ALA A 126 12.56 6.28 -5.36
N PHE A 127 12.13 6.41 -4.10
CA PHE A 127 11.51 7.61 -3.57
C PHE A 127 12.43 8.83 -3.65
N SER A 128 13.70 8.68 -3.28
CA SER A 128 14.67 9.77 -3.40
C SER A 128 14.91 10.17 -4.85
N ALA A 129 14.88 9.21 -5.79
CA ALA A 129 14.99 9.51 -7.21
C ALA A 129 13.77 10.28 -7.73
N LEU A 130 12.57 9.95 -7.26
CA LEU A 130 11.36 10.73 -7.55
C LEU A 130 11.46 12.17 -7.02
N MET A 131 11.95 12.33 -5.79
CA MET A 131 12.06 13.61 -5.08
C MET A 131 13.32 14.43 -5.44
N GLY A 132 14.24 13.86 -6.22
CA GLY A 132 15.44 14.56 -6.71
C GLY A 132 15.09 15.75 -7.61
N PRO A 133 16.09 16.51 -8.10
CA PRO A 133 15.86 17.72 -8.90
C PRO A 133 15.32 17.36 -10.29
N HIS A 134 14.05 17.01 -10.35
CA HIS A 134 13.31 16.77 -11.58
C HIS A 134 12.35 17.96 -11.80
N PRO A 135 12.36 18.66 -12.94
CA PRO A 135 11.62 19.92 -13.15
C PRO A 135 10.09 19.82 -13.00
N ALA A 136 9.53 18.63 -12.83
CA ALA A 136 8.10 18.37 -12.80
C ALA A 136 7.46 18.43 -11.39
N LEU A 137 8.20 18.62 -10.29
CA LEU A 137 7.59 18.61 -8.95
C LEU A 137 7.11 19.99 -8.44
N HIS A 138 7.31 21.07 -9.18
CA HIS A 138 6.90 22.42 -8.75
C HIS A 138 5.37 22.65 -8.65
N HIS A 139 4.54 21.70 -9.10
CA HIS A 139 3.09 21.92 -9.23
C HIS A 139 2.19 20.92 -8.50
N LEU A 140 2.75 19.98 -7.72
CA LEU A 140 1.93 19.01 -6.99
C LEU A 140 1.73 19.44 -5.54
N THR A 141 0.54 19.99 -5.25
CA THR A 141 0.08 20.32 -3.90
C THR A 141 -0.36 19.05 -3.15
N PRO A 142 0.00 18.88 -1.86
CA PRO A 142 -0.34 17.70 -1.04
C PRO A 142 -1.82 17.65 -0.58
N ALA A 143 -2.77 18.19 -1.34
CA ALA A 143 -4.11 18.52 -0.84
C ALA A 143 -5.22 17.48 -1.13
N THR A 144 -4.90 16.27 -1.58
CA THR A 144 -5.89 15.18 -1.70
C THR A 144 -5.47 13.97 -0.87
N LEU A 145 -5.03 14.26 0.35
CA LEU A 145 -4.84 13.26 1.39
C LEU A 145 -6.20 12.63 1.70
N PHE A 146 -6.21 11.30 1.63
CA PHE A 146 -7.30 10.39 1.89
C PHE A 146 -8.03 10.69 3.21
N THR A 147 -9.08 11.51 3.18
CA THR A 147 -10.11 11.52 4.22
C THR A 147 -11.03 10.33 3.96
N GLY A 148 -10.71 9.18 4.55
CA GLY A 148 -11.65 8.08 4.60
C GLY A 148 -12.80 8.38 5.56
N VAL A 149 -13.90 9.00 5.09
CA VAL A 149 -15.26 8.92 5.68
C VAL A 149 -16.31 9.23 4.59
N PRO A 150 -17.27 8.34 4.26
CA PRO A 150 -18.58 8.81 3.83
C PRO A 150 -19.35 9.23 5.08
N MET A 151 -19.53 10.54 5.28
CA MET A 151 -20.43 11.03 6.31
C MET A 151 -21.85 10.91 5.74
N PRO A 152 -22.76 10.12 6.33
CA PRO A 152 -24.15 10.10 5.89
C PRO A 152 -24.75 11.50 6.09
N PRO A 153 -25.61 12.01 5.20
CA PRO A 153 -26.40 13.18 5.55
C PRO A 153 -27.28 12.79 6.74
N ALA A 154 -26.96 13.32 7.91
CA ALA A 154 -27.90 13.44 9.01
C ALA A 154 -29.07 14.28 8.50
N THR A 155 -30.23 13.68 8.27
CA THR A 155 -31.48 14.42 8.18
C THR A 155 -31.91 14.77 9.61
N PRO A 156 -31.92 16.04 10.01
CA PRO A 156 -32.61 16.44 11.22
C PRO A 156 -34.12 16.26 11.01
N THR A 157 -34.73 15.45 11.87
CA THR A 157 -36.16 15.55 12.18
C THR A 157 -36.43 16.93 12.79
N ALA A 158 -37.21 17.74 12.06
CA ALA A 158 -38.04 18.82 12.58
C ALA A 158 -39.30 18.82 11.69
N ALA A 159 -40.39 18.15 12.07
CA ALA A 159 -41.43 18.69 12.95
C ALA A 159 -41.77 20.17 12.69
N GLY A 160 -42.78 20.38 11.84
CA GLY A 160 -43.85 21.36 12.04
C GLY A 160 -43.62 22.82 11.62
N ALA A 161 -44.38 23.29 10.61
CA ALA A 161 -45.52 24.21 10.83
C ALA A 161 -45.99 24.91 9.54
N ARG A 162 -47.28 24.70 9.22
CA ARG A 162 -48.28 25.65 8.70
C ARG A 162 -47.99 26.42 7.39
N ARG A 163 -48.85 26.19 6.39
CA ARG A 163 -50.02 27.05 6.13
C ARG A 163 -51.09 26.28 5.37
#